data_AF-A0A6B1GRU1-F1
#
_entry.id   AF-A0A6B1GRU1-F1
#
_cell.length_a   1.000
_cell.length_b   1.000
_cell.length_c   1.000
_cell.angle_alpha   90.00
_cell.angle_beta   90.00
_cell.angle_gamma   90.00
#
_symmetry.space_group_name_H-M   'P 1'
#
loop_
_entity.id
_entity.type
_entity.pdbx_description
1 polymer ?
#
loop_
_entity_poly.entity_id
_entity_poly.type
_entity_poly.pdbx_seq_one_letter_code
_entity_poly.pdbx_strand_id
1 'polypeptide(L)'
;MEPFSYAAWDRLLAAVVAEDGKVDYERLAARRPLLEEFIAELGETSPDSRPDLFPSEEDGLAYWINAYNAFTLHAIAEEYPIRSVWKTRDGQFFQRRRHIAGGSAASLDDIEHQILRSDYAEPRIHFAINCGANGCPAVRPSAYRGEGLRDTLREAAGAFLANRWNCRVDHEAERIHVSRIFRMYAEDFAGGAGTREDYRRGVLGFVAEHAGLELEQIAGYELVYNTYDWGLNDTHRDPNIGPITFHEPVEHFSAADGELRELHLYEGNLCNRACSWCTINGSPEGWYRTYTPEVLDQALDTLAADGNLKFYGGEPTLHAREIIEAMRYVRERGFTGLITVFSNGIQAEKLISILESDAKSEAVLNYSIYHGRDADPIPAYARERLDDWARANANRIFQGYKVLFHAGAGAGQEFARDRESEYHGMGNRCVRCFPVLTTKGRFHACPFAAEIDSPHFDLGAVGSDSGTVFENYRTFLRWVDEELDPAAAARGVSSCEMCHRRLAELPVPEFAG
;
A
#
# COMPACT_ATOMS: atom_id res chain seq x y z
N MET A 1 -1.93 46.58 0.64
CA MET A 1 -1.69 45.66 1.76
C MET A 1 -0.52 44.78 1.38
N GLU A 2 0.24 44.33 2.35
CA GLU A 2 1.30 43.34 2.07
C GLU A 2 0.64 41.99 1.75
N PRO A 3 1.19 41.20 0.80
CA PRO A 3 0.72 39.85 0.51
C PRO A 3 0.80 38.93 1.74
N PHE A 4 0.10 37.78 1.68
CA PHE A 4 0.16 36.77 2.73
C PHE A 4 1.60 36.33 3.05
N SER A 5 1.93 36.25 4.34
CA SER A 5 3.28 35.91 4.81
C SER A 5 3.41 34.42 5.10
N TYR A 6 4.52 33.82 4.67
CA TYR A 6 4.88 32.43 4.97
C TYR A 6 6.02 32.32 5.99
N ALA A 7 6.24 33.35 6.82
CA ALA A 7 7.41 33.42 7.69
C ALA A 7 7.46 32.30 8.75
N ALA A 8 6.31 31.96 9.37
CA ALA A 8 6.23 30.84 10.32
C ALA A 8 6.54 29.50 9.63
N TRP A 9 6.00 29.32 8.43
CA TRP A 9 6.22 28.13 7.60
C TRP A 9 7.68 27.96 7.17
N ASP A 10 8.33 29.03 6.70
CA ASP A 10 9.75 29.01 6.34
C ASP A 10 10.64 28.63 7.53
N ARG A 11 10.37 29.21 8.71
CA ARG A 11 11.11 28.87 9.95
C ARG A 11 10.94 27.40 10.32
N LEU A 12 9.74 26.85 10.17
CA LEU A 12 9.47 25.45 10.47
C LEU A 12 10.17 24.54 9.47
N LEU A 13 9.97 24.75 8.17
CA LEU A 13 10.56 23.93 7.11
C LEU A 13 12.09 23.89 7.21
N ALA A 14 12.74 25.04 7.39
CA ALA A 14 14.18 25.11 7.59
C ALA A 14 14.67 24.37 8.86
N ALA A 15 13.78 24.15 9.83
CA ALA A 15 14.11 23.42 11.04
C ALA A 15 13.89 21.90 10.91
N VAL A 16 12.96 21.43 10.08
CA VAL A 16 12.52 20.02 10.10
C VAL A 16 12.79 19.26 8.80
N VAL A 17 13.09 19.95 7.71
CA VAL A 17 13.38 19.33 6.41
C VAL A 17 14.88 19.14 6.24
N ALA A 18 15.31 17.92 5.98
CA ALA A 18 16.70 17.57 5.68
C ALA A 18 17.09 17.94 4.25
N GLU A 19 18.40 17.88 3.94
CA GLU A 19 18.93 18.23 2.62
C GLU A 19 18.37 17.33 1.49
N ASP A 20 18.06 16.07 1.79
CA ASP A 20 17.42 15.13 0.85
C ASP A 20 15.90 15.31 0.74
N GLY A 21 15.33 16.30 1.43
CA GLY A 21 13.90 16.61 1.42
C GLY A 21 13.05 15.70 2.30
N LYS A 22 13.65 14.83 3.12
CA LYS A 22 12.94 14.07 4.16
C LYS A 22 12.65 14.95 5.37
N VAL A 23 11.69 14.51 6.19
CA VAL A 23 11.22 15.25 7.36
C VAL A 23 11.71 14.57 8.62
N ASP A 24 12.33 15.35 9.50
CA ASP A 24 12.66 14.94 10.87
C ASP A 24 11.41 15.09 11.74
N TYR A 25 10.61 14.05 11.82
CA TYR A 25 9.33 14.06 12.53
C TYR A 25 9.50 14.13 14.05
N GLU A 26 10.61 13.63 14.59
CA GLU A 26 10.95 13.82 16.01
C GLU A 26 11.21 15.30 16.31
N ARG A 27 11.99 15.98 15.45
CA ARG A 27 12.22 17.43 15.55
C ARG A 27 10.96 18.24 15.26
N LEU A 28 10.09 17.80 14.35
CA LEU A 28 8.79 18.40 14.11
C LEU A 28 7.93 18.38 15.37
N ALA A 29 7.88 17.25 16.09
CA ALA A 29 7.17 17.16 17.37
C ALA A 29 7.69 18.19 18.39
N ALA A 30 9.01 18.38 18.46
CA ALA A 30 9.63 19.40 19.33
C ALA A 30 9.39 20.85 18.86
N ARG A 31 9.10 21.06 17.57
CA ARG A 31 8.81 22.37 16.95
C ARG A 31 7.32 22.59 16.65
N ARG A 32 6.44 21.74 17.18
CA ARG A 32 4.99 21.77 17.01
C ARG A 32 4.36 23.17 17.15
N PRO A 33 4.78 24.07 18.08
CA PRO A 33 4.22 25.42 18.15
C PRO A 33 4.37 26.25 16.86
N LEU A 34 5.45 26.08 16.09
CA LEU A 34 5.61 26.77 14.79
C LEU A 34 4.65 26.23 13.74
N LEU A 35 4.36 24.92 13.79
CA LEU A 35 3.36 24.31 12.91
C LEU A 35 1.97 24.83 13.27
N GLU A 36 1.62 24.84 14.55
CA GLU A 36 0.32 25.33 15.03
C GLU A 36 0.11 26.82 14.74
N GLU A 37 1.16 27.64 14.83
CA GLU A 37 1.14 29.05 14.38
C GLU A 37 0.72 29.15 12.91
N PHE A 38 1.38 28.37 12.03
CA PHE A 38 1.05 28.40 10.59
C PHE A 38 -0.32 27.79 10.26
N ILE A 39 -0.73 26.72 10.96
CA ILE A 39 -2.09 26.16 10.83
C ILE A 39 -3.15 27.22 11.18
N ALA A 40 -2.92 28.03 12.21
CA ALA A 40 -3.83 29.12 12.57
C ALA A 40 -3.89 30.21 11.49
N GLU A 41 -2.74 30.61 10.93
CA GLU A 41 -2.67 31.59 9.82
C GLU A 41 -3.46 31.12 8.57
N LEU A 42 -3.30 29.84 8.20
CA LEU A 42 -4.09 29.20 7.14
C LEU A 42 -5.59 29.14 7.48
N GLY A 43 -5.92 28.93 8.76
CA GLY A 43 -7.29 28.91 9.25
C GLY A 43 -8.00 30.27 9.13
N GLU A 44 -7.28 31.37 9.35
CA GLU A 44 -7.84 32.73 9.35
C GLU A 44 -8.06 33.30 7.95
N THR A 45 -7.20 32.98 6.99
CA THR A 45 -7.23 33.60 5.65
C THR A 45 -6.97 32.59 4.54
N SER A 46 -7.66 32.76 3.41
CA SER A 46 -7.44 32.00 2.18
C SER A 46 -7.65 32.91 0.95
N PRO A 47 -7.30 32.46 -0.26
CA PRO A 47 -7.61 33.17 -1.51
C PRO A 47 -9.11 33.50 -1.65
N ASP A 48 -9.99 32.64 -1.13
CA ASP A 48 -11.44 32.86 -1.18
C ASP A 48 -11.94 33.87 -0.15
N SER A 49 -11.39 33.83 1.07
CA SER A 49 -11.86 34.70 2.17
C SER A 49 -11.22 36.09 2.14
N ARG A 50 -10.00 36.20 1.63
CA ARG A 50 -9.17 37.41 1.59
C ARG A 50 -8.42 37.54 0.25
N PRO A 51 -9.12 37.64 -0.90
CA PRO A 51 -8.49 37.74 -2.21
C PRO A 51 -7.54 38.96 -2.35
N ASP A 52 -7.72 39.98 -1.51
CA ASP A 52 -6.85 41.15 -1.44
C ASP A 52 -5.40 40.83 -1.00
N LEU A 53 -5.18 39.70 -0.32
CA LEU A 53 -3.86 39.21 0.08
C LEU A 53 -3.24 38.26 -0.95
N PHE A 54 -4.01 37.82 -1.94
CA PHE A 54 -3.63 36.87 -2.99
C PHE A 54 -3.97 37.44 -4.37
N PRO A 55 -3.24 38.47 -4.83
CA PRO A 55 -3.61 39.25 -6.01
C PRO A 55 -3.47 38.51 -7.35
N SER A 56 -2.75 37.37 -7.39
CA SER A 56 -2.57 36.55 -8.59
C SER A 56 -3.06 35.12 -8.39
N GLU A 57 -3.32 34.42 -9.50
CA GLU A 57 -3.61 32.98 -9.49
C GLU A 57 -2.45 32.20 -8.85
N GLU A 58 -1.20 32.59 -9.12
CA GLU A 58 -0.02 32.00 -8.53
C GLU A 58 0.03 32.16 -7.01
N ASP A 59 -0.45 33.29 -6.44
CA ASP A 59 -0.56 33.44 -4.99
C ASP A 59 -1.58 32.45 -4.40
N GLY A 60 -2.70 32.23 -5.11
CA GLY A 60 -3.70 31.24 -4.73
C GLY A 60 -3.17 29.80 -4.79
N LEU A 61 -2.49 29.44 -5.87
CA LEU A 61 -1.87 28.13 -6.04
C LEU A 61 -0.78 27.88 -4.97
N ALA A 62 0.07 28.87 -4.71
CA ALA A 62 1.09 28.79 -3.66
C ALA A 62 0.46 28.58 -2.28
N TYR A 63 -0.63 29.28 -1.97
CA TYR A 63 -1.37 29.08 -0.72
C TYR A 63 -1.83 27.62 -0.57
N TRP A 64 -2.50 27.07 -1.58
CA TRP A 64 -3.06 25.72 -1.47
C TRP A 64 -2.00 24.61 -1.45
N ILE A 65 -0.88 24.78 -2.16
CA ILE A 65 0.27 23.85 -2.06
C ILE A 65 0.85 23.87 -0.64
N ASN A 66 1.07 25.06 -0.07
CA ASN A 66 1.59 25.17 1.29
C ASN A 66 0.58 24.64 2.33
N ALA A 67 -0.72 24.90 2.13
CA ALA A 67 -1.76 24.39 3.01
C ALA A 67 -1.81 22.86 3.00
N TYR A 68 -1.77 22.22 1.84
CA TYR A 68 -1.69 20.75 1.73
C TYR A 68 -0.48 20.21 2.50
N ASN A 69 0.72 20.76 2.24
CA ASN A 69 1.95 20.29 2.88
C ASN A 69 1.92 20.49 4.40
N ALA A 70 1.46 21.65 4.88
CA ALA A 70 1.34 21.92 6.31
C ALA A 70 0.30 21.02 6.99
N PHE A 71 -0.85 20.79 6.36
CA PHE A 71 -1.90 19.92 6.87
C PHE A 71 -1.45 18.46 6.89
N THR A 72 -0.65 18.02 5.91
CA THR A 72 -0.02 16.69 5.93
C THR A 72 0.93 16.55 7.11
N LEU A 73 1.85 17.51 7.31
CA LEU A 73 2.78 17.48 8.45
C LEU A 73 2.03 17.51 9.79
N HIS A 74 0.96 18.31 9.88
CA HIS A 74 0.12 18.39 11.08
C HIS A 74 -0.59 17.05 11.36
N ALA A 75 -1.20 16.45 10.35
CA ALA A 75 -1.85 15.14 10.45
C ALA A 75 -0.89 14.02 10.85
N ILE A 76 0.35 14.02 10.34
CA ILE A 76 1.36 13.02 10.72
C ILE A 76 1.81 13.26 12.16
N ALA A 77 2.06 14.52 12.54
CA ALA A 77 2.49 14.87 13.89
C ALA A 77 1.46 14.50 14.98
N GLU A 78 0.18 14.32 14.65
CA GLU A 78 -0.86 13.85 15.56
C GLU A 78 -0.82 12.33 15.80
N GLU A 79 -0.32 11.56 14.82
CA GLU A 79 -0.31 10.10 14.84
C GLU A 79 1.09 9.53 15.06
N TYR A 80 2.15 10.35 14.95
CA TYR A 80 3.54 9.93 15.05
C TYR A 80 3.86 9.25 16.41
N PRO A 81 4.58 8.11 16.43
CA PRO A 81 5.27 7.46 15.31
C PRO A 81 4.40 6.50 14.48
N ILE A 82 4.33 6.73 13.17
CA ILE A 82 3.72 5.84 12.18
C ILE A 82 4.76 5.40 11.14
N ARG A 83 4.60 4.20 10.59
CA ARG A 83 5.46 3.72 9.49
C ARG A 83 4.98 4.16 8.11
N SER A 84 3.72 4.57 7.98
CA SER A 84 3.08 4.96 6.73
C SER A 84 1.81 5.75 7.03
N VAL A 85 1.46 6.70 6.17
CA VAL A 85 0.19 7.45 6.24
C VAL A 85 -1.05 6.58 6.01
N TRP A 86 -0.88 5.34 5.52
CA TRP A 86 -1.95 4.33 5.45
C TRP A 86 -2.11 3.51 6.73
N LYS A 87 -1.17 3.63 7.67
CA LYS A 87 -1.19 2.93 8.96
C LYS A 87 -1.63 3.88 10.08
N THR A 88 -2.63 4.72 9.80
CA THR A 88 -3.23 5.64 10.79
C THR A 88 -4.42 5.00 11.49
N ARG A 89 -4.77 5.50 12.67
CA ARG A 89 -5.71 4.84 13.60
C ARG A 89 -7.12 4.63 13.04
N ASP A 90 -7.64 5.53 12.22
CA ASP A 90 -8.99 5.44 11.64
C ASP A 90 -8.99 5.10 10.15
N GLY A 91 -7.82 5.03 9.51
CA GLY A 91 -7.66 4.80 8.07
C GLY A 91 -8.20 5.94 7.19
N GLN A 92 -8.51 7.12 7.74
CA GLN A 92 -9.08 8.26 7.03
C GLN A 92 -8.10 9.44 6.94
N PHE A 93 -6.81 9.15 6.75
CA PHE A 93 -5.76 10.17 6.79
C PHE A 93 -6.03 11.33 5.83
N PHE A 94 -6.44 11.03 4.58
CA PHE A 94 -6.67 12.01 3.52
C PHE A 94 -8.09 12.58 3.53
N GLN A 95 -9.10 11.78 3.89
CA GLN A 95 -10.53 12.12 3.76
C GLN A 95 -11.04 12.98 4.93
N ARG A 96 -10.35 12.98 6.07
CA ARG A 96 -10.85 13.63 7.29
C ARG A 96 -10.74 15.15 7.18
N ARG A 97 -11.90 15.83 7.23
CA ARG A 97 -12.02 17.30 7.28
C ARG A 97 -11.66 17.87 8.66
N ARG A 98 -10.41 17.70 9.08
CA ARG A 98 -9.90 18.12 10.41
C ARG A 98 -9.23 19.49 10.42
N HIS A 99 -8.86 20.03 9.26
CA HIS A 99 -8.16 21.31 9.16
C HIS A 99 -9.12 22.42 8.73
N ILE A 100 -8.80 23.65 9.09
CA ILE A 100 -9.53 24.85 8.65
C ILE A 100 -8.63 25.62 7.69
N ALA A 101 -9.18 26.03 6.54
CA ALA A 101 -8.54 26.92 5.58
C ALA A 101 -9.49 28.09 5.28
N GLY A 102 -9.10 29.33 5.61
CA GLY A 102 -9.91 30.53 5.43
C GLY A 102 -11.31 30.47 6.05
N GLY A 103 -11.44 29.82 7.21
CA GLY A 103 -12.71 29.64 7.93
C GLY A 103 -13.53 28.42 7.52
N SER A 104 -13.10 27.65 6.52
CA SER A 104 -13.82 26.47 6.01
C SER A 104 -13.08 25.18 6.37
N ALA A 105 -13.82 24.16 6.80
CA ALA A 105 -13.23 22.84 7.09
C ALA A 105 -12.86 22.13 5.78
N ALA A 106 -11.62 21.62 5.73
CA ALA A 106 -11.05 20.95 4.57
C ALA A 106 -10.29 19.68 4.96
N SER A 107 -10.32 18.69 4.07
CA SER A 107 -9.48 17.50 4.09
C SER A 107 -8.32 17.64 3.09
N LEU A 108 -7.34 16.74 3.15
CA LEU A 108 -6.26 16.71 2.14
C LEU A 108 -6.85 16.36 0.76
N ASP A 109 -7.82 15.44 0.71
CA ASP A 109 -8.52 15.09 -0.52
C ASP A 109 -9.27 16.29 -1.11
N ASP A 110 -9.94 17.10 -0.29
CA ASP A 110 -10.62 18.31 -0.78
C ASP A 110 -9.62 19.29 -1.41
N ILE A 111 -8.47 19.52 -0.75
CA ILE A 111 -7.44 20.44 -1.26
C ILE A 111 -6.82 19.91 -2.55
N GLU A 112 -6.46 18.64 -2.60
CA GLU A 112 -5.80 18.05 -3.77
C GLU A 112 -6.77 17.93 -4.96
N HIS A 113 -7.92 17.30 -4.76
CA HIS A 113 -8.80 16.93 -5.86
C HIS A 113 -9.75 18.06 -6.27
N GLN A 114 -10.32 18.77 -5.30
CA GLN A 114 -11.37 19.76 -5.59
C GLN A 114 -10.79 21.15 -5.85
N ILE A 115 -9.60 21.45 -5.34
CA ILE A 115 -8.99 22.78 -5.48
C ILE A 115 -7.77 22.71 -6.41
N LEU A 116 -6.69 22.04 -6.00
CA LEU A 116 -5.42 22.06 -6.75
C LEU A 116 -5.55 21.44 -8.15
N ARG A 117 -6.14 20.25 -8.26
CA ARG A 117 -6.29 19.56 -9.55
C ARG A 117 -7.37 20.20 -10.43
N SER A 118 -8.51 20.55 -9.84
CA SER A 118 -9.66 21.10 -10.57
C SER A 118 -9.47 22.55 -11.00
N ASP A 119 -9.12 23.46 -10.08
CA ASP A 119 -9.21 24.90 -10.34
C ASP A 119 -7.96 25.45 -11.05
N TYR A 120 -6.79 24.83 -10.84
CA TYR A 120 -5.52 25.33 -11.37
C TYR A 120 -4.98 24.54 -12.56
N ALA A 121 -5.42 23.29 -12.75
CA ALA A 121 -5.02 22.41 -13.85
C ALA A 121 -3.49 22.39 -14.13
N GLU A 122 -2.68 22.47 -13.07
CA GLU A 122 -1.22 22.54 -13.15
C GLU A 122 -0.62 21.17 -12.80
N PRO A 123 -0.16 20.35 -13.76
CA PRO A 123 0.31 19.00 -13.48
C PRO A 123 1.55 18.95 -12.58
N ARG A 124 2.33 20.03 -12.50
CA ARG A 124 3.54 20.07 -11.67
C ARG A 124 3.26 20.14 -10.17
N ILE A 125 2.01 20.34 -9.74
CA ILE A 125 1.64 20.24 -8.32
C ILE A 125 2.02 18.88 -7.73
N HIS A 126 1.98 17.81 -8.52
CA HIS A 126 2.32 16.44 -8.11
C HIS A 126 3.79 16.25 -7.76
N PHE A 127 4.63 17.23 -8.08
CA PHE A 127 6.04 17.27 -7.69
C PHE A 127 6.30 18.26 -6.54
N ALA A 128 5.26 18.94 -6.06
CA ALA A 128 5.34 20.02 -5.07
C ALA A 128 4.57 19.74 -3.78
N ILE A 129 3.50 18.95 -3.87
CA ILE A 129 2.78 18.44 -2.70
C ILE A 129 3.39 17.13 -2.22
N ASN A 130 3.51 16.97 -0.90
CA ASN A 130 4.03 15.78 -0.25
C ASN A 130 2.97 15.24 0.71
N CYS A 131 2.61 13.98 0.46
CA CYS A 131 1.60 13.19 1.13
C CYS A 131 2.11 12.43 2.39
N GLY A 132 3.38 12.63 2.77
CA GLY A 132 4.07 11.91 3.84
C GLY A 132 4.75 10.61 3.41
N ALA A 133 4.59 10.18 2.15
CA ALA A 133 5.22 8.96 1.64
C ALA A 133 6.67 9.19 1.22
N ASN A 134 7.53 8.17 1.32
CA ASN A 134 8.92 8.18 0.88
C ASN A 134 9.03 8.18 -0.66
N GLY A 135 8.00 7.70 -1.36
CA GLY A 135 7.84 7.83 -2.80
C GLY A 135 7.28 9.18 -3.26
N CYS A 136 6.80 10.01 -2.33
CA CYS A 136 6.36 11.37 -2.63
C CYS A 136 7.59 12.25 -2.97
N PRO A 137 7.41 13.39 -3.66
CA PRO A 137 8.51 14.32 -3.96
C PRO A 137 9.18 14.84 -2.69
N ALA A 138 10.45 15.25 -2.80
CA ALA A 138 11.17 15.89 -1.71
C ALA A 138 10.38 17.09 -1.16
N VAL A 139 10.26 17.17 0.17
CA VAL A 139 9.67 18.36 0.79
C VAL A 139 10.63 19.53 0.57
N ARG A 140 10.12 20.65 0.08
CA ARG A 140 10.93 21.85 -0.11
C ARG A 140 11.24 22.49 1.26
N PRO A 141 12.49 22.88 1.56
CA PRO A 141 12.85 23.48 2.86
C PRO A 141 12.43 24.97 2.99
N SER A 142 11.50 25.43 2.14
CA SER A 142 10.93 26.78 2.16
C SER A 142 9.56 26.81 1.47
N ALA A 143 8.76 27.81 1.80
CA ALA A 143 7.40 28.00 1.32
C ALA A 143 7.34 28.28 -0.19
N TYR A 144 6.31 27.75 -0.85
CA TYR A 144 5.94 28.17 -2.20
C TYR A 144 5.38 29.60 -2.17
N ARG A 145 5.68 30.41 -3.18
CA ARG A 145 5.28 31.82 -3.26
C ARG A 145 4.76 32.11 -4.66
N GLY A 146 3.82 33.05 -4.80
CA GLY A 146 3.24 33.38 -6.10
C GLY A 146 4.29 33.92 -7.08
N GLU A 147 5.18 34.80 -6.60
CA GLU A 147 6.32 35.26 -7.38
C GLU A 147 7.24 34.08 -7.77
N GLY A 148 7.38 33.83 -9.07
CA GLY A 148 8.24 32.76 -9.60
C GLY A 148 7.71 31.34 -9.37
N LEU A 149 6.42 31.16 -9.01
CA LEU A 149 5.87 29.85 -8.66
C LEU A 149 6.07 28.81 -9.77
N ARG A 150 5.76 29.17 -11.03
CA ARG A 150 5.83 28.24 -12.16
C ARG A 150 7.25 27.74 -12.42
N ASP A 151 8.26 28.58 -12.19
CA ASP A 151 9.66 28.18 -12.28
C ASP A 151 10.04 27.28 -11.10
N THR A 152 9.60 27.62 -9.89
CA THR A 152 9.78 26.77 -8.69
C THR A 152 9.16 25.39 -8.88
N LEU A 153 7.98 25.29 -9.51
CA LEU A 153 7.32 24.03 -9.83
C LEU A 153 8.07 23.24 -10.91
N ARG A 154 8.65 23.91 -11.91
CA ARG A 154 9.51 23.27 -12.92
C ARG A 154 10.77 22.70 -12.28
N GLU A 155 11.41 23.44 -11.37
CA GLU A 155 12.57 22.99 -10.61
C GLU A 155 12.25 21.78 -9.73
N ALA A 156 11.09 21.79 -9.04
CA ALA A 156 10.63 20.67 -8.24
C ALA A 156 10.43 19.39 -9.08
N ALA A 157 9.79 19.52 -10.26
CA ALA A 157 9.64 18.43 -11.22
C ALA A 157 11.00 17.89 -11.70
N GLY A 158 11.92 18.79 -12.06
CA GLY A 158 13.27 18.43 -12.47
C GLY A 158 14.06 17.71 -11.37
N ALA A 159 13.99 18.19 -10.13
CA ALA A 159 14.63 17.57 -8.98
C ALA A 159 14.06 16.17 -8.67
N PHE A 160 12.74 16.01 -8.78
CA PHE A 160 12.08 14.71 -8.60
C PHE A 160 12.53 13.69 -9.65
N LEU A 161 12.57 14.10 -10.92
CA LEU A 161 12.97 13.25 -12.05
C LEU A 161 14.48 12.97 -12.08
N ALA A 162 15.31 13.85 -11.50
CA ALA A 162 16.75 13.62 -11.41
C ALA A 162 17.13 12.38 -10.58
N ASN A 163 16.23 11.93 -9.70
CA ASN A 163 16.41 10.69 -8.97
C ASN A 163 16.20 9.49 -9.91
N ARG A 164 17.24 8.66 -10.06
CA ARG A 164 17.25 7.48 -10.93
C ARG A 164 16.15 6.45 -10.60
N TRP A 165 15.65 6.42 -9.37
CA TRP A 165 14.49 5.61 -9.01
C TRP A 165 13.19 6.13 -9.63
N ASN A 166 13.06 7.46 -9.77
CA ASN A 166 11.87 8.14 -10.24
C ASN A 166 11.83 8.36 -11.75
N CYS A 167 13.00 8.50 -12.40
CA CYS A 167 13.10 8.56 -13.85
C CYS A 167 14.44 8.01 -14.34
N ARG A 168 14.39 7.11 -15.32
CA ARG A 168 15.57 6.66 -16.07
C ARG A 168 15.18 6.20 -17.47
N VAL A 169 15.89 6.74 -18.47
CA VAL A 169 15.81 6.28 -19.86
C VAL A 169 16.85 5.20 -20.10
N ASP A 170 16.43 4.07 -20.66
CA ASP A 170 17.25 2.93 -21.05
C ASP A 170 17.16 2.75 -22.56
N HIS A 171 18.12 3.33 -23.28
CA HIS A 171 18.12 3.33 -24.74
C HIS A 171 18.41 1.96 -25.36
N GLU A 172 19.13 1.08 -24.66
CA GLU A 172 19.46 -0.25 -25.16
C GLU A 172 18.24 -1.17 -25.13
N ALA A 173 17.45 -1.07 -24.05
CA ALA A 173 16.22 -1.84 -23.89
C ALA A 173 14.96 -1.14 -24.46
N GLU A 174 15.11 0.06 -25.04
CA GLU A 174 14.02 0.93 -25.49
C GLU A 174 12.92 1.10 -24.41
N ARG A 175 13.34 1.36 -23.17
CA ARG A 175 12.48 1.47 -21.99
C ARG A 175 12.71 2.76 -21.23
N ILE A 176 11.65 3.25 -20.59
CA ILE A 176 11.70 4.38 -19.67
C ILE A 176 11.09 3.94 -18.36
N HIS A 177 11.89 3.95 -17.31
CA HIS A 177 11.42 3.74 -15.95
C HIS A 177 10.96 5.08 -15.38
N VAL A 178 9.73 5.17 -14.89
CA VAL A 178 9.13 6.40 -14.34
C VAL A 178 8.38 6.14 -13.05
N SER A 179 8.21 7.19 -12.23
CA SER A 179 7.44 7.11 -11.00
C SER A 179 5.98 6.72 -11.25
N ARG A 180 5.43 5.88 -10.35
CA ARG A 180 4.00 5.56 -10.32
C ARG A 180 3.10 6.79 -10.12
N ILE A 181 3.62 7.95 -9.68
CA ILE A 181 2.89 9.23 -9.64
C ILE A 181 2.23 9.54 -10.99
N PHE A 182 2.97 9.35 -12.10
CA PHE A 182 2.40 9.57 -13.44
C PHE A 182 1.16 8.71 -13.69
N ARG A 183 1.17 7.47 -13.20
CA ARG A 183 0.04 6.55 -13.33
C ARG A 183 -1.11 6.86 -12.38
N MET A 184 -0.82 7.29 -11.15
CA MET A 184 -1.84 7.61 -10.14
C MET A 184 -2.66 8.84 -10.56
N TYR A 185 -2.02 9.82 -11.18
CA TYR A 185 -2.66 11.07 -11.62
C TYR A 185 -2.67 11.21 -13.13
N ALA A 186 -2.90 10.09 -13.83
CA ALA A 186 -2.76 10.01 -15.28
C ALA A 186 -3.60 11.06 -16.04
N GLU A 187 -4.79 11.38 -15.54
CA GLU A 187 -5.69 12.37 -16.12
C GLU A 187 -5.04 13.76 -16.21
N ASP A 188 -4.28 14.14 -15.18
CA ASP A 188 -3.66 15.47 -15.09
C ASP A 188 -2.49 15.61 -16.07
N PHE A 189 -1.86 14.48 -16.44
CA PHE A 189 -0.80 14.43 -17.44
C PHE A 189 -1.33 14.21 -18.87
N ALA A 190 -2.60 13.83 -19.05
CA ALA A 190 -3.18 13.48 -20.35
C ALA A 190 -3.69 14.68 -21.16
N GLY A 191 -3.69 15.89 -20.61
CA GLY A 191 -4.26 17.06 -21.28
C GLY A 191 -5.76 16.94 -21.57
N GLY A 192 -6.30 17.84 -22.39
CA GLY A 192 -7.76 18.05 -22.49
C GLY A 192 -8.60 16.94 -23.16
N ALA A 193 -7.99 15.97 -23.85
CA ALA A 193 -8.70 14.89 -24.55
C ALA A 193 -8.71 13.55 -23.79
N GLY A 194 -7.80 13.35 -22.83
CA GLY A 194 -7.83 12.23 -21.88
C GLY A 194 -7.59 10.85 -22.47
N THR A 195 -6.97 10.70 -23.65
CA THR A 195 -6.72 9.39 -24.25
C THR A 195 -5.47 8.71 -23.67
N ARG A 196 -5.37 7.38 -23.82
CA ARG A 196 -4.16 6.62 -23.44
C ARG A 196 -2.90 7.12 -24.15
N GLU A 197 -3.05 7.59 -25.40
CA GLU A 197 -1.95 8.15 -26.18
C GLU A 197 -1.55 9.53 -25.67
N ASP A 198 -2.53 10.40 -25.35
CA ASP A 198 -2.26 11.73 -24.81
C ASP A 198 -1.60 11.66 -23.43
N TYR A 199 -2.09 10.77 -22.56
CA TYR A 199 -1.42 10.45 -21.28
C TYR A 199 0.04 10.10 -21.49
N ARG A 200 0.30 9.13 -22.38
CA ARG A 200 1.67 8.69 -22.67
C ARG A 200 2.51 9.85 -23.20
N ARG A 201 1.98 10.66 -24.12
CA ARG A 201 2.70 11.83 -24.65
C ARG A 201 3.00 12.87 -23.58
N GLY A 202 2.09 13.11 -22.63
CA GLY A 202 2.33 14.01 -21.51
C GLY A 202 3.48 13.54 -20.62
N VAL A 203 3.48 12.26 -20.23
CA VAL A 203 4.59 11.66 -19.47
C VAL A 203 5.91 11.78 -20.23
N LEU A 204 5.92 11.44 -21.53
CA LEU A 204 7.11 11.56 -22.37
C LEU A 204 7.57 13.01 -22.51
N GLY A 205 6.67 14.00 -22.48
CA GLY A 205 7.02 15.42 -22.46
C GLY A 205 7.84 15.80 -21.24
N PHE A 206 7.43 15.37 -20.04
CA PHE A 206 8.21 15.57 -18.81
C PHE A 206 9.58 14.89 -18.86
N VAL A 207 9.62 13.65 -19.37
CA VAL A 207 10.88 12.89 -19.48
C VAL A 207 11.82 13.55 -20.50
N ALA A 208 11.31 13.97 -21.64
CA ALA A 208 12.07 14.63 -22.70
C ALA A 208 12.63 15.96 -22.23
N GLU A 209 11.80 16.80 -21.60
CA GLU A 209 12.23 18.08 -20.99
C GLU A 209 13.33 17.84 -19.95
N HIS A 210 13.13 16.88 -19.05
CA HIS A 210 14.12 16.58 -18.00
C HIS A 210 15.44 16.02 -18.56
N ALA A 211 15.37 15.11 -19.52
CA ALA A 211 16.55 14.44 -20.08
C ALA A 211 17.25 15.28 -21.18
N GLY A 212 16.68 16.41 -21.60
CA GLY A 212 17.18 17.20 -22.72
C GLY A 212 17.12 16.45 -24.05
N LEU A 213 16.05 15.68 -24.26
CA LEU A 213 15.82 14.85 -25.45
C LEU A 213 14.66 15.42 -26.28
N GLU A 214 14.65 15.11 -27.57
CA GLU A 214 13.46 15.30 -28.41
C GLU A 214 12.48 14.16 -28.15
N LEU A 215 11.18 14.48 -28.04
CA LEU A 215 10.13 13.50 -27.70
C LEU A 215 10.11 12.33 -28.69
N GLU A 216 10.34 12.59 -29.97
CA GLU A 216 10.36 11.61 -31.05
C GLU A 216 11.42 10.52 -30.86
N GLN A 217 12.53 10.83 -30.16
CA GLN A 217 13.61 9.86 -29.88
C GLN A 217 13.15 8.76 -28.92
N ILE A 218 12.16 9.04 -28.08
CA ILE A 218 11.68 8.17 -27.01
C ILE A 218 10.20 7.80 -27.18
N ALA A 219 9.53 8.29 -28.24
CA ALA A 219 8.11 8.06 -28.51
C ALA A 219 7.74 6.57 -28.58
N GLY A 220 8.65 5.74 -29.08
CA GLY A 220 8.49 4.29 -29.19
C GLY A 220 8.76 3.51 -27.89
N TYR A 221 9.39 4.12 -26.88
CA TYR A 221 9.92 3.37 -25.74
C TYR A 221 8.85 2.89 -24.76
N GLU A 222 8.97 1.68 -24.26
CA GLU A 222 8.02 1.14 -23.26
C GLU A 222 8.10 1.96 -21.94
N LEU A 223 6.94 2.40 -21.43
CA LEU A 223 6.87 3.04 -20.10
C LEU A 223 6.71 1.97 -19.03
N VAL A 224 7.69 1.90 -18.12
CA VAL A 224 7.72 0.99 -16.98
C VAL A 224 7.57 1.80 -15.70
N TYR A 225 6.56 1.51 -14.87
CA TYR A 225 6.32 2.25 -13.63
C TYR A 225 7.04 1.59 -12.46
N ASN A 226 7.69 2.40 -11.63
CA ASN A 226 8.37 1.93 -10.43
C ASN A 226 7.39 1.56 -9.30
N THR A 227 7.95 0.99 -8.24
CA THR A 227 7.26 0.77 -6.97
C THR A 227 7.19 2.09 -6.18
N TYR A 228 6.00 2.45 -5.73
CA TYR A 228 5.78 3.63 -4.91
C TYR A 228 5.87 3.28 -3.42
N ASP A 229 6.83 3.89 -2.73
CA ASP A 229 7.08 3.67 -1.30
C ASP A 229 6.18 4.56 -0.43
N TRP A 230 5.10 3.99 0.07
CA TRP A 230 4.20 4.57 1.07
C TRP A 230 4.75 4.58 2.49
N GLY A 231 5.99 4.13 2.70
CA GLY A 231 6.67 4.29 3.97
C GLY A 231 6.80 5.77 4.30
N LEU A 232 6.78 6.12 5.58
CA LEU A 232 6.88 7.52 5.99
C LEU A 232 8.21 8.11 5.51
N ASN A 233 8.22 9.32 4.96
CA ASN A 233 9.42 10.07 4.55
C ASN A 233 10.21 10.64 5.75
N ASP A 234 10.48 9.78 6.73
CA ASP A 234 11.16 10.12 7.98
C ASP A 234 12.69 10.06 7.81
N THR A 235 13.42 11.04 8.34
CA THR A 235 14.89 11.00 8.44
C THR A 235 15.38 9.84 9.31
N HIS A 236 14.55 9.38 10.25
CA HIS A 236 14.85 8.26 11.16
C HIS A 236 14.28 6.92 10.67
N ARG A 237 13.83 6.85 9.40
CA ARG A 237 13.36 5.60 8.79
C ARG A 237 14.49 4.56 8.80
N ASP A 238 14.22 3.37 9.33
CA ASP A 238 15.19 2.26 9.35
C ASP A 238 15.65 1.93 7.92
N PRO A 239 16.96 1.96 7.64
CA PRO A 239 17.50 1.76 6.29
C PRO A 239 17.22 0.37 5.71
N ASN A 240 16.89 -0.63 6.53
CA ASN A 240 16.62 -1.99 6.08
C ASN A 240 15.15 -2.22 5.68
N ILE A 241 14.28 -1.23 5.84
CA ILE A 241 12.87 -1.33 5.43
C ILE A 241 12.80 -1.07 3.92
N GLY A 242 12.43 -2.08 3.13
CA GLY A 242 12.12 -1.91 1.70
C GLY A 242 10.91 -0.98 1.45
N PRO A 243 10.55 -0.70 0.19
CA PRO A 243 9.37 0.11 -0.12
C PRO A 243 8.08 -0.46 0.51
N ILE A 244 7.30 0.35 1.23
CA ILE A 244 5.98 -0.04 1.72
C ILE A 244 4.97 0.23 0.60
N THR A 245 4.34 -0.77 0.00
CA THR A 245 3.38 -0.58 -1.08
C THR A 245 1.94 -0.44 -0.58
N PHE A 246 1.12 0.36 -1.28
CA PHE A 246 -0.31 0.59 -0.93
C PHE A 246 -1.20 -0.62 -1.22
N HIS A 247 -0.81 -1.47 -2.18
CA HIS A 247 -1.67 -2.51 -2.77
C HIS A 247 -1.00 -3.85 -3.03
N GLU A 248 0.25 -4.02 -2.62
CA GLU A 248 0.97 -5.26 -2.89
C GLU A 248 1.44 -5.83 -1.56
N PRO A 249 1.36 -7.17 -1.39
CA PRO A 249 2.02 -7.84 -0.29
C PRO A 249 3.48 -7.34 -0.17
N VAL A 250 4.01 -7.31 1.05
CA VAL A 250 5.17 -6.50 1.46
C VAL A 250 6.47 -6.87 0.72
N GLU A 251 6.46 -7.94 -0.07
CA GLU A 251 7.55 -8.36 -0.92
C GLU A 251 7.06 -8.68 -2.34
N HIS A 252 7.59 -7.98 -3.33
CA HIS A 252 7.71 -8.57 -4.65
C HIS A 252 9.00 -9.36 -4.68
N PHE A 253 8.87 -10.65 -4.94
CA PHE A 253 9.99 -11.48 -5.30
C PHE A 253 10.60 -10.98 -6.62
N SER A 254 11.88 -10.60 -6.58
CA SER A 254 12.68 -10.35 -7.79
C SER A 254 13.23 -11.69 -8.29
N ALA A 255 13.39 -11.85 -9.61
CA ALA A 255 14.00 -13.06 -10.18
C ALA A 255 15.42 -13.37 -9.66
N ALA A 256 16.06 -12.41 -8.98
CA ALA A 256 17.38 -12.53 -8.39
C ALA A 256 17.38 -12.91 -6.90
N ASP A 257 16.22 -12.96 -6.22
CA ASP A 257 16.20 -13.26 -4.79
C ASP A 257 16.49 -14.75 -4.57
N GLY A 258 17.35 -15.04 -3.58
CA GLY A 258 17.84 -16.40 -3.31
C GLY A 258 17.07 -17.17 -2.24
N GLU A 259 16.16 -16.52 -1.53
CA GLU A 259 15.43 -17.10 -0.40
C GLU A 259 13.97 -16.68 -0.41
N LEU A 260 13.07 -17.56 0.05
CA LEU A 260 11.68 -17.19 0.29
C LEU A 260 11.60 -16.33 1.55
N ARG A 261 10.89 -15.22 1.47
CA ARG A 261 10.86 -14.20 2.53
C ARG A 261 9.47 -14.03 3.17
N GLU A 262 8.42 -14.49 2.50
CA GLU A 262 7.04 -14.52 3.01
C GLU A 262 6.38 -15.90 2.81
N LEU A 263 5.79 -16.46 3.86
CA LEU A 263 5.11 -17.76 3.82
C LEU A 263 3.83 -17.74 4.67
N HIS A 264 2.72 -18.20 4.10
CA HIS A 264 1.48 -18.43 4.85
C HIS A 264 1.48 -19.83 5.48
N LEU A 265 1.08 -19.91 6.74
CA LEU A 265 0.72 -21.14 7.42
C LEU A 265 -0.80 -21.25 7.42
N TYR A 266 -1.32 -22.36 6.88
CA TYR A 266 -2.76 -22.56 6.69
C TYR A 266 -3.31 -23.75 7.48
N GLU A 267 -4.14 -23.47 8.47
CA GLU A 267 -4.69 -24.46 9.41
C GLU A 267 -6.06 -25.06 9.03
N GLY A 268 -6.66 -24.53 7.96
CA GLY A 268 -7.96 -24.94 7.45
C GLY A 268 -8.94 -23.77 7.34
N ASN A 269 -10.17 -24.07 6.95
CA ASN A 269 -11.21 -23.08 6.69
C ASN A 269 -12.27 -22.96 7.81
N LEU A 270 -12.05 -23.56 8.98
CA LEU A 270 -12.94 -23.38 10.14
C LEU A 270 -12.95 -21.90 10.58
N CYS A 271 -14.12 -21.27 10.50
CA CYS A 271 -14.31 -19.86 10.82
C CYS A 271 -15.63 -19.68 11.59
N ASN A 272 -15.70 -18.72 12.51
CA ASN A 272 -16.95 -18.37 13.19
C ASN A 272 -17.90 -17.53 12.33
N ARG A 273 -17.62 -17.42 11.03
CA ARG A 273 -18.41 -16.68 10.04
C ARG A 273 -18.37 -17.40 8.70
N ALA A 274 -19.42 -17.19 7.90
CA ALA A 274 -19.49 -17.61 6.50
C ALA A 274 -19.66 -16.38 5.60
N CYS A 275 -18.57 -15.63 5.37
CA CYS A 275 -18.62 -14.45 4.50
C CYS A 275 -18.91 -14.88 3.06
N SER A 276 -19.84 -14.20 2.38
CA SER A 276 -20.23 -14.54 1.01
C SER A 276 -19.08 -14.42 0.00
N TRP A 277 -18.07 -13.61 0.32
CA TRP A 277 -16.87 -13.33 -0.48
C TRP A 277 -15.60 -14.02 0.07
N CYS A 278 -15.74 -14.98 0.99
CA CYS A 278 -14.58 -15.63 1.60
C CYS A 278 -13.75 -16.38 0.55
N THR A 279 -12.47 -16.01 0.41
CA THR A 279 -11.54 -16.57 -0.59
C THR A 279 -11.31 -18.06 -0.40
N ILE A 280 -11.33 -18.53 0.84
CA ILE A 280 -11.08 -19.94 1.22
C ILE A 280 -12.34 -20.69 1.66
N ASN A 281 -13.54 -20.17 1.35
CA ASN A 281 -14.81 -20.77 1.76
C ASN A 281 -14.92 -21.04 3.27
N GLY A 282 -14.47 -20.10 4.10
CA GLY A 282 -14.50 -20.25 5.54
C GLY A 282 -15.92 -20.34 6.09
N SER A 283 -16.17 -21.27 7.03
CA SER A 283 -17.47 -21.45 7.68
C SER A 283 -17.35 -22.14 9.05
N PRO A 284 -18.41 -22.09 9.90
CA PRO A 284 -18.45 -22.83 11.17
C PRO A 284 -18.37 -24.35 11.04
N GLU A 285 -18.69 -24.87 9.86
CA GLU A 285 -18.60 -26.29 9.47
C GLU A 285 -17.28 -26.61 8.77
N GLY A 286 -16.39 -25.64 8.64
CA GLY A 286 -15.06 -25.81 8.06
C GLY A 286 -14.19 -26.76 8.87
N TRP A 287 -13.04 -27.12 8.29
CA TRP A 287 -12.10 -28.04 8.91
C TRP A 287 -10.95 -27.27 9.57
N TYR A 288 -10.37 -27.88 10.60
CA TYR A 288 -9.19 -27.40 11.30
C TYR A 288 -8.25 -28.57 11.59
N ARG A 289 -6.94 -28.33 11.47
CA ARG A 289 -5.89 -29.25 11.91
C ARG A 289 -4.75 -28.45 12.52
N THR A 290 -4.23 -28.90 13.65
CA THR A 290 -3.07 -28.28 14.32
C THR A 290 -1.80 -28.38 13.49
N TYR A 291 -0.92 -27.39 13.59
CA TYR A 291 0.45 -27.48 13.09
C TYR A 291 1.23 -28.58 13.80
N THR A 292 1.86 -29.47 13.03
CA THR A 292 2.77 -30.48 13.59
C THR A 292 4.20 -29.94 13.62
N PRO A 293 5.09 -30.49 14.47
CA PRO A 293 6.52 -30.16 14.45
C PRO A 293 7.13 -30.21 13.06
N GLU A 294 6.81 -31.23 12.26
CA GLU A 294 7.37 -31.41 10.91
C GLU A 294 6.95 -30.29 9.95
N VAL A 295 5.71 -29.77 10.10
CA VAL A 295 5.23 -28.64 9.31
C VAL A 295 5.94 -27.35 9.72
N LEU A 296 6.13 -27.12 11.01
CA LEU A 296 6.81 -25.92 11.51
C LEU A 296 8.31 -25.94 11.19
N ASP A 297 8.96 -27.09 11.32
CA ASP A 297 10.36 -27.26 10.94
C ASP A 297 10.53 -27.03 9.43
N GLN A 298 9.66 -27.60 8.58
CA GLN A 298 9.69 -27.33 7.14
C GLN A 298 9.49 -25.83 6.81
N ALA A 299 8.62 -25.13 7.55
CA ALA A 299 8.43 -23.69 7.38
C ALA A 299 9.73 -22.92 7.65
N LEU A 300 10.45 -23.28 8.71
CA LEU A 300 11.74 -22.67 9.08
C LEU A 300 12.85 -22.98 8.08
N ASP A 301 12.86 -24.17 7.49
CA ASP A 301 13.84 -24.56 6.48
C ASP A 301 13.61 -23.87 5.13
N THR A 302 12.37 -23.41 4.88
CA THR A 302 11.97 -22.81 3.60
C THR A 302 11.99 -21.28 3.65
N LEU A 303 11.61 -20.69 4.78
CA LEU A 303 11.50 -19.25 4.97
C LEU A 303 12.79 -18.68 5.58
N ALA A 304 13.27 -17.54 5.06
CA ALA A 304 14.38 -16.83 5.66
C ALA A 304 14.13 -16.53 7.16
N ALA A 305 15.18 -16.66 7.98
CA ALA A 305 15.05 -16.56 9.44
C ALA A 305 14.50 -15.20 9.93
N ASP A 306 14.69 -14.13 9.17
CA ASP A 306 14.20 -12.77 9.41
C ASP A 306 13.03 -12.38 8.49
N GLY A 307 12.43 -13.34 7.77
CA GLY A 307 11.26 -13.14 6.90
C GLY A 307 9.95 -12.93 7.67
N ASN A 308 8.81 -13.16 7.02
CA ASN A 308 7.48 -13.03 7.61
C ASN A 308 6.66 -14.32 7.50
N LEU A 309 6.31 -14.88 8.66
CA LEU A 309 5.50 -16.08 8.80
C LEU A 309 4.06 -15.69 9.16
N LYS A 310 3.10 -16.08 8.32
CA LYS A 310 1.73 -15.57 8.38
C LYS A 310 0.73 -16.65 8.76
N PHE A 311 0.13 -16.55 9.93
CA PHE A 311 -0.98 -17.42 10.31
C PHE A 311 -2.25 -16.96 9.57
N TYR A 312 -2.73 -17.82 8.68
CA TYR A 312 -3.84 -17.57 7.76
C TYR A 312 -4.77 -18.79 7.69
N GLY A 313 -6.02 -18.60 7.28
CA GLY A 313 -7.00 -19.67 7.30
C GLY A 313 -8.40 -19.14 7.46
N GLY A 314 -9.25 -19.95 8.11
CA GLY A 314 -10.55 -19.55 8.60
C GLY A 314 -10.42 -18.45 9.66
N GLU A 315 -10.53 -18.79 10.94
CA GLU A 315 -10.32 -17.81 12.02
C GLU A 315 -9.30 -18.32 13.06
N PRO A 316 -8.03 -17.86 12.98
CA PRO A 316 -6.97 -18.29 13.89
C PRO A 316 -7.25 -18.05 15.36
N THR A 317 -8.03 -17.02 15.71
CA THR A 317 -8.36 -16.76 17.10
C THR A 317 -9.27 -17.83 17.72
N LEU A 318 -9.89 -18.72 16.94
CA LEU A 318 -10.59 -19.89 17.48
C LEU A 318 -9.62 -20.89 18.12
N HIS A 319 -8.35 -20.88 17.72
CA HIS A 319 -7.28 -21.79 18.13
C HIS A 319 -6.09 -21.03 18.73
N ALA A 320 -6.37 -19.95 19.45
CA ALA A 320 -5.35 -19.03 19.95
C ALA A 320 -4.24 -19.70 20.78
N ARG A 321 -4.57 -20.74 21.54
CA ARG A 321 -3.57 -21.47 22.32
C ARG A 321 -2.57 -22.17 21.40
N GLU A 322 -3.07 -22.87 20.39
CA GLU A 322 -2.26 -23.61 19.42
C GLU A 322 -1.42 -22.66 18.56
N ILE A 323 -1.95 -21.49 18.19
CA ILE A 323 -1.20 -20.42 17.53
C ILE A 323 -0.04 -19.94 18.41
N ILE A 324 -0.30 -19.63 19.69
CA ILE A 324 0.75 -19.21 20.64
C ILE A 324 1.83 -20.29 20.82
N GLU A 325 1.41 -21.56 20.90
CA GLU A 325 2.34 -22.70 20.97
C GLU A 325 3.22 -22.81 19.70
N ALA A 326 2.64 -22.65 18.51
CA ALA A 326 3.37 -22.63 17.25
C ALA A 326 4.34 -21.43 17.14
N MET A 327 3.91 -20.24 17.55
CA MET A 327 4.76 -19.04 17.61
C MET A 327 5.96 -19.25 18.52
N ARG A 328 5.74 -19.78 19.72
CA ARG A 328 6.83 -20.13 20.64
C ARG A 328 7.79 -21.15 20.02
N TYR A 329 7.25 -22.19 19.39
CA TYR A 329 8.03 -23.25 18.76
C TYR A 329 9.01 -22.73 17.72
N VAL A 330 8.56 -21.83 16.83
CA VAL A 330 9.42 -21.23 15.78
C VAL A 330 10.45 -20.27 16.36
N ARG A 331 10.08 -19.50 17.40
CA ARG A 331 11.03 -18.60 18.11
C ARG A 331 12.15 -19.37 18.80
N GLU A 332 11.83 -20.46 19.49
CA GLU A 332 12.82 -21.31 20.17
C GLU A 332 13.83 -21.95 19.19
N ARG A 333 13.48 -22.02 17.90
CA ARG A 333 14.33 -22.53 16.82
C ARG A 333 15.01 -21.44 16.00
N GLY A 334 14.99 -20.20 16.48
CA GLY A 334 15.79 -19.11 15.90
C GLY A 334 15.09 -18.29 14.83
N PHE A 335 13.77 -18.42 14.65
CA PHE A 335 13.04 -17.47 13.80
C PHE A 335 13.04 -16.08 14.42
N THR A 336 13.68 -15.11 13.77
CA THR A 336 13.85 -13.73 14.24
C THR A 336 12.90 -12.73 13.55
N GLY A 337 12.24 -13.18 12.48
CA GLY A 337 11.38 -12.41 11.61
C GLY A 337 10.03 -12.01 12.19
N LEU A 338 9.18 -11.44 11.34
CA LEU A 338 7.83 -10.99 11.70
C LEU A 338 6.86 -12.18 11.76
N ILE A 339 5.93 -12.13 12.71
CA ILE A 339 4.79 -13.05 12.73
C ILE A 339 3.52 -12.24 12.51
N THR A 340 2.81 -12.48 11.41
CA THR A 340 1.53 -11.82 11.12
C THR A 340 0.36 -12.79 11.34
N VAL A 341 -0.69 -12.34 12.03
CA VAL A 341 -1.92 -13.11 12.25
C VAL A 341 -3.08 -12.45 11.53
N PHE A 342 -3.67 -13.13 10.56
CA PHE A 342 -4.90 -12.67 9.92
C PHE A 342 -6.10 -13.03 10.79
N SER A 343 -6.99 -12.08 11.05
CA SER A 343 -8.18 -12.32 11.87
C SER A 343 -9.35 -11.46 11.42
N ASN A 344 -10.56 -11.97 11.64
CA ASN A 344 -11.79 -11.20 11.52
C ASN A 344 -12.04 -10.27 12.72
N GLY A 345 -11.26 -10.38 13.81
CA GLY A 345 -11.31 -9.47 14.96
C GLY A 345 -12.44 -9.69 15.96
N ILE A 346 -13.32 -10.68 15.75
CA ILE A 346 -14.46 -10.92 16.68
C ILE A 346 -13.97 -11.36 18.06
N GLN A 347 -12.96 -12.25 18.12
CA GLN A 347 -12.41 -12.75 19.38
C GLN A 347 -11.30 -11.83 19.89
N ALA A 348 -11.64 -10.57 20.17
CA ALA A 348 -10.67 -9.52 20.49
C ALA A 348 -9.66 -9.91 21.58
N GLU A 349 -10.12 -10.46 22.70
CA GLU A 349 -9.21 -10.88 23.79
C GLU A 349 -8.26 -12.01 23.39
N LYS A 350 -8.72 -12.93 22.55
CA LYS A 350 -7.87 -14.02 22.07
C LYS A 350 -6.82 -13.51 21.08
N LEU A 351 -7.21 -12.57 20.19
CA LEU A 351 -6.25 -11.92 19.30
C LEU A 351 -5.19 -11.14 20.11
N ILE A 352 -5.63 -10.39 21.12
CA ILE A 352 -4.72 -9.67 22.02
C ILE A 352 -3.79 -10.63 22.75
N SER A 353 -4.29 -11.76 23.27
CA SER A 353 -3.46 -12.77 23.92
C SER A 353 -2.42 -13.38 22.98
N ILE A 354 -2.75 -13.57 21.69
CA ILE A 354 -1.79 -14.01 20.68
C ILE A 354 -0.71 -12.95 20.51
N LEU A 355 -1.09 -11.68 20.35
CA LEU A 355 -0.16 -10.58 20.17
C LEU A 355 0.75 -10.39 21.39
N GLU A 356 0.21 -10.39 22.60
CA GLU A 356 0.99 -10.25 23.84
C GLU A 356 1.99 -11.39 24.07
N SER A 357 1.78 -12.55 23.43
CA SER A 357 2.70 -13.69 23.53
C SER A 357 4.03 -13.49 22.79
N ASP A 358 4.09 -12.57 21.82
CA ASP A 358 5.29 -12.28 21.03
C ASP A 358 5.41 -10.78 20.72
N ALA A 359 6.52 -10.18 21.17
CA ALA A 359 6.77 -8.74 21.00
C ALA A 359 6.89 -8.28 19.53
N LYS A 360 7.18 -9.22 18.60
CA LYS A 360 7.36 -8.98 17.17
C LYS A 360 6.21 -9.56 16.33
N SER A 361 5.05 -9.78 16.93
CA SER A 361 3.87 -10.24 16.20
C SER A 361 2.92 -9.09 15.87
N GLU A 362 2.20 -9.17 14.77
CA GLU A 362 1.18 -8.21 14.39
C GLU A 362 -0.09 -8.92 13.92
N ALA A 363 -1.21 -8.20 13.93
CA ALA A 363 -2.45 -8.69 13.37
C ALA A 363 -2.90 -7.85 12.17
N VAL A 364 -3.50 -8.52 11.19
CA VAL A 364 -4.19 -7.88 10.07
C VAL A 364 -5.67 -8.22 10.16
N LEU A 365 -6.47 -7.20 10.44
CA LEU A 365 -7.93 -7.29 10.49
C LEU A 365 -8.51 -7.15 9.10
N ASN A 366 -9.49 -7.97 8.74
CA ASN A 366 -10.18 -7.79 7.46
C ASN A 366 -10.95 -6.45 7.42
N TYR A 367 -10.69 -5.62 6.41
CA TYR A 367 -11.29 -4.28 6.27
C TYR A 367 -12.82 -4.30 6.20
N SER A 368 -13.38 -5.16 5.36
CA SER A 368 -14.83 -5.30 5.14
C SER A 368 -15.56 -5.68 6.43
N ILE A 369 -15.01 -6.63 7.19
CA ILE A 369 -15.58 -7.04 8.48
C ILE A 369 -15.35 -5.95 9.54
N TYR A 370 -14.19 -5.30 9.55
CA TYR A 370 -13.89 -4.25 10.52
C TYR A 370 -14.84 -3.07 10.36
N HIS A 371 -15.11 -2.62 9.13
CA HIS A 371 -15.93 -1.44 8.86
C HIS A 371 -17.41 -1.74 8.61
N GLY A 372 -17.80 -3.01 8.49
CA GLY A 372 -19.17 -3.38 8.13
C GLY A 372 -19.51 -3.04 6.69
N ARG A 373 -18.52 -3.06 5.80
CA ARG A 373 -18.71 -2.84 4.35
C ARG A 373 -18.71 -4.20 3.67
N ASP A 374 -19.86 -4.60 3.13
CA ASP A 374 -20.04 -5.87 2.40
C ASP A 374 -19.92 -7.14 3.25
N ALA A 375 -19.79 -6.97 4.57
CA ALA A 375 -19.96 -8.00 5.58
C ALA A 375 -20.55 -7.39 6.85
N ASP A 376 -21.18 -8.21 7.68
CA ASP A 376 -21.63 -7.72 8.99
C ASP A 376 -20.42 -7.24 9.80
N PRO A 377 -20.48 -6.05 10.41
CA PRO A 377 -19.35 -5.51 11.15
C PRO A 377 -18.95 -6.41 12.32
N ILE A 378 -17.71 -6.30 12.78
CA ILE A 378 -17.33 -6.86 14.08
C ILE A 378 -18.23 -6.27 15.20
N PRO A 379 -18.50 -7.04 16.26
CA PRO A 379 -19.22 -6.52 17.42
C PRO A 379 -18.56 -5.26 18.00
N ALA A 380 -19.37 -4.29 18.43
CA ALA A 380 -18.87 -3.02 18.94
C ALA A 380 -17.88 -3.19 20.11
N TYR A 381 -18.17 -4.13 21.03
CA TYR A 381 -17.27 -4.42 22.16
C TYR A 381 -15.90 -4.92 21.70
N ALA A 382 -15.86 -5.73 20.63
CA ALA A 382 -14.62 -6.27 20.10
C ALA A 382 -13.81 -5.17 19.41
N ARG A 383 -14.49 -4.30 18.64
CA ARG A 383 -13.88 -3.12 18.03
C ARG A 383 -13.25 -2.20 19.07
N GLU A 384 -14.04 -1.77 20.05
CA GLU A 384 -13.60 -0.86 21.10
C GLU A 384 -12.39 -1.43 21.84
N ARG A 385 -12.44 -2.72 22.19
CA ARG A 385 -11.33 -3.41 22.86
C ARG A 385 -10.05 -3.45 22.02
N LEU A 386 -10.16 -3.75 20.72
CA LEU A 386 -9.01 -3.76 19.80
C LEU A 386 -8.46 -2.35 19.56
N ASP A 387 -9.33 -1.36 19.40
CA ASP A 387 -8.94 0.05 19.24
C ASP A 387 -8.21 0.57 20.49
N ASP A 388 -8.71 0.26 21.69
CA ASP A 388 -8.05 0.61 22.95
C ASP A 388 -6.68 -0.04 23.10
N TRP A 389 -6.58 -1.33 22.75
CA TRP A 389 -5.31 -2.03 22.82
C TRP A 389 -4.32 -1.50 21.77
N ALA A 390 -4.77 -1.25 20.54
CA ALA A 390 -3.95 -0.70 19.46
C ALA A 390 -3.44 0.72 19.78
N ARG A 391 -4.24 1.56 20.46
CA ARG A 391 -3.79 2.87 20.98
C ARG A 391 -2.59 2.74 21.92
N ALA A 392 -2.60 1.73 22.79
CA ALA A 392 -1.52 1.49 23.75
C ALA A 392 -0.34 0.72 23.14
N ASN A 393 -0.54 0.07 21.99
CA ASN A 393 0.40 -0.83 21.34
C ASN A 393 0.50 -0.49 19.85
N ALA A 394 1.09 0.68 19.57
CA ALA A 394 1.23 1.18 18.20
C ALA A 394 1.96 0.16 17.30
N ASN A 395 1.57 0.09 16.02
CA ASN A 395 2.16 -0.79 15.00
C ASN A 395 1.99 -2.30 15.26
N ARG A 396 0.94 -2.71 15.98
CA ARG A 396 0.66 -4.12 16.28
C ARG A 396 -0.63 -4.65 15.67
N ILE A 397 -1.57 -3.78 15.30
CA ILE A 397 -2.82 -4.13 14.60
C ILE A 397 -2.94 -3.25 13.37
N PHE A 398 -3.22 -3.87 12.24
CA PHE A 398 -3.42 -3.23 10.94
C PHE A 398 -4.74 -3.69 10.33
N GLN A 399 -5.19 -2.98 9.31
CA GLN A 399 -6.32 -3.40 8.49
C GLN A 399 -5.78 -3.91 7.15
N GLY A 400 -6.39 -4.99 6.65
CA GLY A 400 -6.10 -5.55 5.34
C GLY A 400 -6.70 -4.71 4.21
N TYR A 401 -6.63 -5.24 3.00
CA TYR A 401 -7.05 -4.52 1.80
C TYR A 401 -8.51 -4.08 1.84
N LYS A 402 -8.74 -2.85 1.38
CA LYS A 402 -10.05 -2.27 1.02
C LYS A 402 -10.57 -2.87 -0.30
N VAL A 403 -10.26 -4.14 -0.58
CA VAL A 403 -10.53 -4.79 -1.86
C VAL A 403 -11.10 -6.19 -1.65
N LEU A 404 -12.21 -6.49 -2.31
CA LEU A 404 -12.79 -7.83 -2.40
C LEU A 404 -12.30 -8.54 -3.67
N PHE A 405 -11.79 -9.75 -3.49
CA PHE A 405 -11.39 -10.61 -4.60
C PHE A 405 -12.53 -11.56 -4.98
N HIS A 406 -12.78 -11.72 -6.27
CA HIS A 406 -13.72 -12.70 -6.81
C HIS A 406 -13.09 -14.11 -6.74
N ALA A 407 -12.92 -14.61 -5.53
CA ALA A 407 -12.35 -15.91 -5.19
C ALA A 407 -13.24 -16.64 -4.18
N GLY A 408 -13.04 -17.95 -4.06
CA GLY A 408 -13.79 -18.82 -3.15
C GLY A 408 -15.31 -18.68 -3.32
N ALA A 409 -16.01 -18.39 -2.21
CA ALA A 409 -17.45 -18.22 -2.20
C ALA A 409 -17.91 -17.01 -3.04
N GLY A 410 -17.03 -16.02 -3.18
CA GLY A 410 -17.25 -14.81 -3.97
C GLY A 410 -17.01 -14.96 -5.47
N ALA A 411 -16.43 -16.08 -5.93
CA ALA A 411 -16.00 -16.25 -7.32
C ALA A 411 -17.13 -16.22 -8.35
N GLY A 412 -18.40 -16.31 -7.94
CA GLY A 412 -19.56 -16.18 -8.83
C GLY A 412 -20.41 -14.93 -8.60
N GLN A 413 -19.98 -14.02 -7.72
CA GLN A 413 -20.76 -12.81 -7.43
C GLN A 413 -20.63 -11.80 -8.56
N GLU A 414 -21.76 -11.18 -8.92
CA GLU A 414 -21.79 -10.09 -9.87
C GLU A 414 -21.11 -8.84 -9.28
N PHE A 415 -20.31 -8.17 -10.11
CA PHE A 415 -19.69 -6.91 -9.75
C PHE A 415 -20.76 -5.82 -9.64
N ALA A 416 -20.92 -5.24 -8.44
CA ALA A 416 -21.74 -4.06 -8.27
C ALA A 416 -20.98 -2.85 -8.83
N ARG A 417 -21.20 -2.52 -10.12
CA ARG A 417 -20.53 -1.40 -10.82
C ARG A 417 -20.67 -0.05 -10.11
N ASP A 418 -21.71 0.08 -9.29
CA ASP A 418 -22.05 1.28 -8.53
C ASP A 418 -21.25 1.38 -7.22
N ARG A 419 -20.52 0.33 -6.84
CA ARG A 419 -19.52 0.34 -5.78
C ARG A 419 -18.16 0.44 -6.47
N GLU A 420 -17.48 1.56 -6.23
CA GLU A 420 -16.35 2.06 -7.04
C GLU A 420 -15.43 0.91 -7.51
N SER A 421 -15.02 0.95 -8.79
CA SER A 421 -14.16 -0.06 -9.43
C SER A 421 -12.83 -0.33 -8.72
N GLU A 422 -12.49 0.50 -7.74
CA GLU A 422 -11.32 0.42 -6.87
C GLU A 422 -11.50 -0.54 -5.67
N TYR A 423 -12.74 -0.90 -5.29
CA TYR A 423 -13.04 -1.81 -4.16
C TYR A 423 -13.11 -3.28 -4.53
N HIS A 424 -13.23 -3.59 -5.81
CA HIS A 424 -13.18 -4.96 -6.28
C HIS A 424 -11.84 -5.14 -6.98
N GLY A 425 -11.19 -6.29 -6.76
CA GLY A 425 -9.94 -6.66 -7.42
C GLY A 425 -10.20 -6.94 -8.90
N MET A 426 -10.62 -5.91 -9.65
CA MET A 426 -10.88 -5.93 -11.09
C MET A 426 -9.60 -5.79 -11.91
N GLY A 427 -8.43 -5.82 -11.25
CA GLY A 427 -7.22 -6.17 -11.98
C GLY A 427 -7.49 -7.47 -12.73
N ASN A 428 -7.39 -7.45 -14.05
CA ASN A 428 -7.29 -8.65 -14.89
C ASN A 428 -5.96 -9.38 -14.69
N ARG A 429 -5.32 -9.16 -13.54
CA ARG A 429 -4.01 -9.65 -13.17
C ARG A 429 -4.05 -10.28 -11.81
N CYS A 430 -3.27 -11.32 -11.66
CA CYS A 430 -3.03 -11.97 -10.40
C CYS A 430 -2.40 -10.98 -9.40
N VAL A 431 -2.79 -11.10 -8.13
CA VAL A 431 -2.21 -10.33 -7.01
C VAL A 431 -0.80 -10.82 -6.65
N ARG A 432 -0.39 -11.98 -7.20
CA ARG A 432 0.91 -12.62 -6.94
C ARG A 432 1.18 -12.80 -5.45
N CYS A 433 0.19 -13.37 -4.75
CA CYS A 433 0.30 -13.67 -3.32
C CYS A 433 1.38 -14.71 -3.03
N PHE A 434 1.84 -14.75 -1.78
CA PHE A 434 2.86 -15.69 -1.31
C PHE A 434 2.39 -17.13 -1.17
N PRO A 435 3.33 -18.10 -1.26
CA PRO A 435 3.00 -19.50 -1.09
C PRO A 435 2.46 -19.79 0.31
N VAL A 436 1.83 -20.95 0.42
CA VAL A 436 1.16 -21.44 1.61
C VAL A 436 1.73 -22.79 1.96
N LEU A 437 2.10 -23.03 3.21
CA LEU A 437 2.28 -24.36 3.77
C LEU A 437 1.06 -24.71 4.61
N THR A 438 0.33 -25.74 4.17
CA THR A 438 -0.88 -26.20 4.87
C THR A 438 -0.52 -27.16 6.00
N THR A 439 -1.39 -27.28 7.01
CA THR A 439 -1.26 -28.28 8.08
C THR A 439 -1.41 -29.72 7.61
N LYS A 440 -1.77 -29.93 6.34
CA LYS A 440 -1.70 -31.24 5.66
C LYS A 440 -0.29 -31.56 5.14
N GLY A 441 0.67 -30.65 5.30
CA GLY A 441 2.04 -30.80 4.86
C GLY A 441 2.24 -30.58 3.36
N ARG A 442 1.37 -29.80 2.71
CA ARG A 442 1.48 -29.44 1.29
C ARG A 442 1.80 -27.97 1.10
N PHE A 443 2.73 -27.67 0.20
CA PHE A 443 2.95 -26.33 -0.29
C PHE A 443 2.00 -26.02 -1.45
N HIS A 444 1.36 -24.85 -1.37
CA HIS A 444 0.37 -24.39 -2.32
C HIS A 444 0.75 -22.98 -2.82
N ALA A 445 0.61 -22.73 -4.12
CA ALA A 445 1.12 -21.50 -4.74
C ALA A 445 0.31 -20.24 -4.43
N CYS A 446 -0.92 -20.38 -3.94
CA CYS A 446 -1.83 -19.25 -3.72
C CYS A 446 -2.68 -19.42 -2.45
N PRO A 447 -2.78 -18.41 -1.57
CA PRO A 447 -3.61 -18.43 -0.36
C PRO A 447 -5.10 -18.36 -0.67
N PHE A 448 -5.51 -17.67 -1.74
CA PHE A 448 -6.91 -17.57 -2.11
C PHE A 448 -7.47 -18.86 -2.72
N ALA A 449 -6.58 -19.73 -3.20
CA ALA A 449 -6.93 -21.02 -3.77
C ALA A 449 -6.55 -22.19 -2.85
N ALA A 450 -6.20 -21.97 -1.58
CA ALA A 450 -5.66 -23.00 -0.68
C ALA A 450 -6.57 -24.24 -0.49
N GLU A 451 -7.87 -24.11 -0.76
CA GLU A 451 -8.85 -25.22 -0.75
C GLU A 451 -9.05 -25.90 -2.12
N ILE A 452 -8.36 -25.47 -3.17
CA ILE A 452 -8.43 -26.07 -4.50
C ILE A 452 -7.33 -27.12 -4.63
N ASP A 453 -7.70 -28.40 -4.56
CA ASP A 453 -6.77 -29.49 -4.82
C ASP A 453 -6.52 -29.66 -6.32
N SER A 454 -5.46 -29.02 -6.82
CA SER A 454 -5.11 -29.01 -8.24
C SER A 454 -3.60 -29.00 -8.44
N PRO A 455 -3.08 -29.72 -9.45
CA PRO A 455 -1.65 -29.69 -9.77
C PRO A 455 -1.15 -28.31 -10.22
N HIS A 456 -2.05 -27.37 -10.55
CA HIS A 456 -1.67 -26.01 -10.92
C HIS A 456 -1.01 -25.21 -9.79
N PHE A 457 -1.20 -25.64 -8.54
CA PHE A 457 -0.74 -24.94 -7.37
C PHE A 457 0.24 -25.76 -6.53
N ASP A 458 0.59 -26.98 -6.95
CA ASP A 458 1.39 -27.90 -6.14
C ASP A 458 2.87 -27.52 -6.20
N LEU A 459 3.39 -26.95 -5.12
CA LEU A 459 4.79 -26.56 -5.04
C LEU A 459 5.68 -27.62 -4.39
N GLY A 460 5.08 -28.68 -3.83
CA GLY A 460 5.77 -29.70 -3.04
C GLY A 460 5.09 -29.98 -1.70
N ALA A 461 5.82 -30.64 -0.80
CA ALA A 461 5.31 -31.08 0.50
C ALA A 461 6.38 -30.97 1.59
N VAL A 462 6.01 -31.27 2.83
CA VAL A 462 6.99 -31.50 3.91
C VAL A 462 7.96 -32.60 3.47
N GLY A 463 9.25 -32.32 3.59
CA GLY A 463 10.35 -33.14 3.09
C GLY A 463 10.86 -32.74 1.69
N SER A 464 10.19 -31.82 0.99
CA SER A 464 10.72 -31.23 -0.24
C SER A 464 11.90 -30.29 0.04
N ASP A 465 12.86 -30.28 -0.87
CA ASP A 465 13.97 -29.31 -0.86
C ASP A 465 13.43 -27.88 -0.99
N SER A 466 13.92 -26.96 -0.14
CA SER A 466 13.44 -25.58 -0.10
C SER A 466 13.75 -24.81 -1.40
N GLY A 467 14.87 -25.11 -2.05
CA GLY A 467 15.22 -24.56 -3.36
C GLY A 467 14.26 -25.03 -4.45
N THR A 468 13.84 -26.29 -4.43
CA THR A 468 12.81 -26.83 -5.34
C THR A 468 11.46 -26.16 -5.11
N VAL A 469 10.99 -26.05 -3.85
CA VAL A 469 9.74 -25.33 -3.53
C VAL A 469 9.77 -23.91 -4.08
N PHE A 470 10.92 -23.25 -3.97
CA PHE A 470 11.07 -21.88 -4.43
C PHE A 470 11.14 -21.74 -5.95
N GLU A 471 11.84 -22.63 -6.65
CA GLU A 471 11.78 -22.68 -8.13
C GLU A 471 10.36 -22.97 -8.61
N ASN A 472 9.64 -23.88 -7.95
CA ASN A 472 8.25 -24.16 -8.31
C ASN A 472 7.37 -22.93 -8.15
N TYR A 473 7.56 -22.16 -7.07
CA TYR A 473 6.83 -20.90 -6.91
C TYR A 473 7.16 -19.89 -8.02
N ARG A 474 8.43 -19.80 -8.44
CA ARG A 474 8.83 -18.98 -9.60
C ARG A 474 8.21 -19.45 -10.90
N THR A 475 8.15 -20.77 -11.13
CA THR A 475 7.44 -21.36 -12.27
C THR A 475 5.97 -21.00 -12.25
N PHE A 476 5.32 -21.03 -11.09
CA PHE A 476 3.93 -20.59 -10.95
C PHE A 476 3.76 -19.13 -11.33
N LEU A 477 4.66 -18.23 -10.90
CA LEU A 477 4.60 -16.81 -11.26
C LEU A 477 4.81 -16.56 -12.76
N ARG A 478 5.71 -17.32 -13.42
CA ARG A 478 5.84 -17.26 -14.89
C ARG A 478 4.57 -17.73 -15.59
N TRP A 479 4.00 -18.84 -15.13
CA TRP A 479 2.73 -19.34 -15.64
C TRP A 479 1.58 -18.35 -15.45
N VAL A 480 1.56 -17.60 -14.34
CA VAL A 480 0.60 -16.53 -14.13
C VAL A 480 0.68 -15.49 -15.25
N ASP A 481 1.90 -15.09 -15.62
CA ASP A 481 2.14 -14.04 -16.61
C ASP A 481 1.90 -14.52 -18.05
N GLU A 482 2.23 -15.78 -18.34
CA GLU A 482 2.20 -16.35 -19.69
C GLU A 482 0.84 -16.95 -20.04
N GLU A 483 0.11 -17.48 -19.05
CA GLU A 483 -1.11 -18.28 -19.27
C GLU A 483 -2.34 -17.69 -18.55
N LEU A 484 -2.26 -17.50 -17.23
CA LEU A 484 -3.43 -17.13 -16.42
C LEU A 484 -3.97 -15.74 -16.77
N ASP A 485 -3.12 -14.71 -16.64
CA ASP A 485 -3.51 -13.31 -16.82
C ASP A 485 -3.96 -13.03 -18.26
N PRO A 486 -3.26 -13.52 -19.31
CA PRO A 486 -3.75 -13.42 -20.69
C PRO A 486 -5.11 -14.10 -20.91
N ALA A 487 -5.32 -15.29 -20.34
CA ALA A 487 -6.57 -16.01 -20.49
C ALA A 487 -7.75 -15.34 -19.76
N ALA A 488 -7.49 -14.75 -18.58
CA ALA A 488 -8.44 -13.95 -17.82
C ALA A 488 -8.85 -12.69 -18.60
N ALA A 489 -7.86 -11.97 -19.12
CA ALA A 489 -8.06 -10.77 -19.94
C ALA A 489 -8.87 -11.06 -21.21
N ALA A 490 -8.56 -12.14 -21.93
CA ALA A 490 -9.30 -12.54 -23.13
C ALA A 490 -10.78 -12.85 -22.88
N ARG A 491 -11.14 -13.22 -21.65
CA ARG A 491 -12.52 -13.54 -21.22
C ARG A 491 -13.21 -12.37 -20.52
N GLY A 492 -12.50 -11.29 -20.20
CA GLY A 492 -13.04 -10.17 -19.44
C GLY A 492 -13.40 -10.52 -17.99
N VAL A 493 -12.66 -11.46 -17.39
CA VAL A 493 -12.84 -11.89 -15.99
C VAL A 493 -11.55 -11.63 -15.19
N SER A 494 -11.62 -11.74 -13.86
CA SER A 494 -10.41 -11.64 -13.01
C SER A 494 -9.58 -12.94 -13.05
N SER A 495 -8.28 -12.84 -12.77
CA SER A 495 -7.40 -14.02 -12.65
C SER A 495 -7.84 -14.94 -11.51
N CYS A 496 -8.38 -14.38 -10.41
CA CYS A 496 -8.97 -15.15 -9.32
C CYS A 496 -10.19 -15.95 -9.79
N GLU A 497 -11.10 -15.32 -10.55
CA GLU A 497 -12.25 -16.03 -11.10
C GLU A 497 -11.83 -17.17 -12.03
N MET A 498 -10.83 -16.94 -12.90
CA MET A 498 -10.25 -18.00 -13.73
C MET A 498 -9.77 -19.18 -12.89
N CYS A 499 -8.96 -18.93 -11.86
CA CYS A 499 -8.47 -19.98 -10.96
C CYS A 499 -9.58 -20.75 -10.24
N HIS A 500 -10.69 -20.10 -9.89
CA HIS A 500 -11.76 -20.74 -9.13
C HIS A 500 -12.84 -21.42 -10.00
N ARG A 501 -13.05 -20.96 -11.23
CA ARG A 501 -14.18 -21.42 -12.07
C ARG A 501 -13.74 -22.09 -13.36
N ARG A 502 -12.53 -21.82 -13.83
CA ARG A 502 -12.07 -22.16 -15.19
C ARG A 502 -10.64 -22.69 -15.22
N LEU A 503 -10.12 -23.17 -14.08
CA LEU A 503 -8.75 -23.65 -13.98
C LEU A 503 -8.43 -24.78 -14.97
N ALA A 504 -9.40 -25.66 -15.24
CA ALA A 504 -9.24 -26.75 -16.20
C ALA A 504 -9.10 -26.29 -17.66
N GLU A 505 -9.36 -25.01 -17.95
CA GLU A 505 -9.14 -24.41 -19.28
C GLU A 505 -7.67 -23.99 -19.49
N LEU A 506 -6.85 -23.99 -18.43
CA LEU A 506 -5.45 -23.56 -18.47
C LEU A 506 -4.52 -24.79 -18.49
N PRO A 507 -3.33 -24.67 -19.10
CA PRO A 507 -2.30 -25.69 -18.97
C PRO A 507 -1.76 -25.75 -17.54
N VAL A 508 -1.34 -26.93 -17.09
CA VAL A 508 -0.68 -27.10 -15.79
C VAL A 508 0.77 -26.57 -15.89
N PRO A 509 1.27 -25.79 -14.92
CA PRO A 509 2.68 -25.40 -14.88
C PRO A 509 3.61 -26.62 -14.77
N GLU A 510 4.75 -26.58 -15.45
CA GLU A 510 5.77 -27.64 -15.38
C GLU A 510 6.68 -27.43 -14.17
N PHE A 511 6.24 -27.90 -13.00
CA PHE A 511 7.03 -27.85 -11.77
C PHE A 511 8.20 -28.83 -11.76
N ALA A 512 9.29 -28.43 -11.09
CA ALA A 512 10.40 -29.31 -10.75
C ALA A 512 9.95 -30.34 -9.71
N GLY A 513 10.38 -31.59 -9.91
CA GLY A 513 10.01 -32.76 -9.09
C GLY A 513 10.89 -32.99 -7.87
#